data_AF-A0A3R9XFV2-F1
#
_entry.id   AF-A0A3R9XFV2-F1
#
_cell.length_a   1.000
_cell.length_b   1.000
_cell.length_c   1.000
_cell.angle_alpha   90.00
_cell.angle_beta   90.00
_cell.angle_gamma   90.00
#
_symmetry.space_group_name_H-M   'P 1'
#
loop_
_entity.id
_entity.type
_entity.pdbx_description
1 polymer ?
#
loop_
_entity_poly.entity_id
_entity_poly.type
_entity_poly.pdbx_seq_one_letter_code
_entity_poly.pdbx_strand_id
1 'polypeptide(L)'
;MYGDRESRRLAWCVAHLLRHAPDPVVSGVLARLDAATRRYLARDEYLPASVVTLLVRDGDGEDRRTVARNPHVLGRPLPGLPGPARYAARPPAPELARRLGPGPLAPDALVAALRAHGHRRPRVPLDVLALPHELDVDLLLREHAREPLPPGSVEALLLRADLPRTACLALLDTRALRTYGPAWHRPAVRAVRAGLLTPDEVVAHLAPAHRTLLLTAPHTRSGLRWTLPELAELRASVRRALHPARSTVPFLTDRLLRAAPGFPGTLPELVAAVTDGTGAAAPQAPAVPGLRRAAEALEPAPPWPSGGVDRELALASLAVPNAMGDLAEDIRWVRACLDRGVLTGAEVVRHKAPAAWALDEDHWLGSSYTPDRHDRPEAVLAARAEADQLLDAALGRNPETWWRAARLLPDFPGSLPELLATVTEGTDVGRG
;
A
#
# COMPACT_ATOMS: atom_id res chain seq x y z
N MET A 1 -0.92 -35.20 -5.27
CA MET A 1 -0.54 -34.84 -3.89
C MET A 1 0.78 -34.05 -3.85
N TYR A 2 1.83 -34.44 -4.60
CA TYR A 2 3.12 -33.74 -4.61
C TYR A 2 3.06 -32.32 -5.24
N GLY A 3 2.46 -32.19 -6.44
CA GLY A 3 2.34 -30.89 -7.13
C GLY A 3 1.48 -29.84 -6.40
N ASP A 4 0.62 -30.27 -5.48
CA ASP A 4 -0.22 -29.38 -4.67
C ASP A 4 0.60 -28.67 -3.57
N ARG A 5 1.56 -29.39 -2.98
CA ARG A 5 2.48 -28.84 -1.97
C ARG A 5 3.46 -27.85 -2.59
N GLU A 6 3.99 -28.17 -3.77
CA GLU A 6 4.91 -27.30 -4.51
C GLU A 6 4.22 -26.01 -4.94
N SER A 7 3.02 -26.12 -5.54
CA SER A 7 2.20 -24.95 -5.91
C SER A 7 1.91 -24.05 -4.71
N ARG A 8 1.57 -24.64 -3.55
CA ARG A 8 1.33 -23.89 -2.32
C ARG A 8 2.58 -23.18 -1.81
N ARG A 9 3.73 -23.85 -1.83
CA ARG A 9 5.01 -23.27 -1.37
C ARG A 9 5.47 -22.14 -2.30
N LEU A 10 5.36 -22.33 -3.61
CA LEU A 10 5.66 -21.29 -4.59
C LEU A 10 4.72 -20.09 -4.41
N ALA A 11 3.41 -20.32 -4.25
CA ALA A 11 2.44 -19.25 -4.01
C ALA A 11 2.77 -18.42 -2.77
N TRP A 12 3.17 -19.07 -1.68
CA TRP A 12 3.60 -18.40 -0.45
C TRP A 12 4.86 -17.52 -0.69
N CYS A 13 5.90 -18.07 -1.33
CA CYS A 13 7.10 -17.31 -1.70
C CYS A 13 6.81 -16.14 -2.66
N VAL A 14 5.92 -16.35 -3.64
CA VAL A 14 5.45 -15.31 -4.55
C VAL A 14 4.72 -14.21 -3.77
N ALA A 15 3.86 -14.56 -2.81
CA ALA A 15 3.18 -13.57 -1.97
C ALA A 15 4.19 -12.67 -1.25
N HIS A 16 5.23 -13.25 -0.64
CA HIS A 16 6.29 -12.50 0.03
C HIS A 16 7.02 -11.52 -0.88
N LEU A 17 7.36 -11.93 -2.10
CA LEU A 17 8.01 -11.05 -3.08
C LEU A 17 7.05 -9.96 -3.58
N LEU A 18 5.81 -10.31 -3.93
CA LEU A 18 4.87 -9.36 -4.51
C LEU A 18 4.45 -8.23 -3.55
N ARG A 19 4.68 -8.37 -2.24
CA ARG A 19 4.55 -7.26 -1.27
C ARG A 19 5.49 -6.07 -1.58
N HIS A 20 6.53 -6.30 -2.37
CA HIS A 20 7.57 -5.33 -2.72
C HIS A 20 7.54 -4.90 -4.20
N ALA A 21 6.82 -5.65 -5.04
CA ALA A 21 6.83 -5.47 -6.48
C ALA A 21 6.00 -4.25 -6.92
N PRO A 22 6.46 -3.48 -7.94
CA PRO A 22 5.63 -2.48 -8.60
C PRO A 22 4.54 -3.15 -9.46
N ASP A 23 3.44 -2.45 -9.74
CA ASP A 23 2.27 -3.03 -10.44
C ASP A 23 2.56 -3.75 -11.77
N PRO A 24 3.46 -3.25 -12.66
CA PRO A 24 3.78 -3.96 -13.90
C PRO A 24 4.47 -5.31 -13.65
N VAL A 25 5.28 -5.39 -12.60
CA VAL A 25 5.92 -6.63 -12.17
C VAL A 25 4.89 -7.59 -11.59
N VAL A 26 4.00 -7.10 -10.73
CA VAL A 26 2.90 -7.92 -10.19
C VAL A 26 2.10 -8.54 -11.34
N SER A 27 1.66 -7.72 -12.29
CA SER A 27 0.90 -8.20 -13.46
C SER A 27 1.68 -9.23 -14.27
N GLY A 28 2.96 -8.98 -14.53
CA GLY A 28 3.81 -9.89 -15.28
C GLY A 28 4.09 -11.22 -14.57
N VAL A 29 4.22 -11.21 -13.23
CA VAL A 29 4.38 -12.43 -12.42
C VAL A 29 3.07 -13.21 -12.36
N LEU A 30 1.94 -12.55 -12.12
CA LEU A 30 0.62 -13.22 -12.08
C LEU A 30 0.30 -13.96 -13.38
N ALA A 31 0.65 -13.37 -14.53
CA ALA A 31 0.47 -13.98 -15.84
C ALA A 31 1.28 -15.27 -16.05
N ARG A 32 2.37 -15.46 -15.30
CA ARG A 32 3.24 -16.65 -15.37
C ARG A 32 2.80 -17.78 -14.42
N LEU A 33 1.97 -17.47 -13.42
CA LEU A 33 1.47 -18.47 -12.49
C LEU A 33 0.48 -19.42 -13.16
N ASP A 34 0.66 -20.71 -12.94
CA ASP A 34 -0.37 -21.69 -13.25
C ASP A 34 -1.62 -21.49 -12.36
N ALA A 35 -2.74 -22.12 -12.75
CA ALA A 35 -4.01 -21.97 -12.07
C ALA A 35 -3.99 -22.46 -10.61
N ALA A 36 -3.19 -23.49 -10.27
CA ALA A 36 -3.14 -24.04 -8.93
C ALA A 36 -2.38 -23.10 -7.98
N THR A 37 -1.21 -22.64 -8.40
CA THR A 37 -0.39 -21.67 -7.69
C THR A 37 -1.12 -20.34 -7.53
N ARG A 38 -1.80 -19.85 -8.59
CA ARG A 38 -2.61 -18.63 -8.51
C ARG A 38 -3.76 -18.75 -7.52
N ARG A 39 -4.44 -19.90 -7.47
CA ARG A 39 -5.49 -20.18 -6.47
C ARG A 39 -4.94 -20.15 -5.04
N TYR A 40 -3.75 -20.71 -4.80
CA TYR A 40 -3.11 -20.64 -3.48
C TYR A 40 -2.70 -19.22 -3.12
N LEU A 41 -2.13 -18.47 -4.07
CA LEU A 41 -1.76 -17.08 -3.89
C LEU A 41 -3.00 -16.23 -3.53
N ALA A 42 -4.11 -16.39 -4.26
CA ALA A 42 -5.35 -15.68 -3.99
C ALA A 42 -5.97 -16.01 -2.62
N ARG A 43 -5.56 -17.12 -1.99
CA ARG A 43 -5.95 -17.53 -0.63
C ARG A 43 -4.94 -17.12 0.44
N ASP A 44 -3.82 -16.53 0.06
CA ASP A 44 -2.85 -16.02 1.01
C ASP A 44 -3.53 -14.99 1.92
N GLU A 45 -3.29 -15.13 3.22
CA GLU A 45 -3.88 -14.24 4.22
C GLU A 45 -3.33 -12.81 4.13
N TYR A 46 -2.17 -12.64 3.51
CA TYR A 46 -1.39 -11.40 3.44
C TYR A 46 -1.16 -10.98 2.00
N LEU A 47 -2.14 -11.26 1.15
CA LEU A 47 -2.10 -10.88 -0.24
C LEU A 47 -1.97 -9.34 -0.35
N PRO A 48 -0.94 -8.82 -1.04
CA PRO A 48 -0.72 -7.38 -1.14
C PRO A 48 -1.92 -6.67 -1.76
N ALA A 49 -2.19 -5.44 -1.35
CA ALA A 49 -3.32 -4.68 -1.87
C ALA A 49 -3.23 -4.45 -3.39
N SER A 50 -2.02 -4.31 -3.93
CA SER A 50 -1.76 -4.29 -5.38
C SER A 50 -2.19 -5.59 -6.07
N VAL A 51 -1.77 -6.74 -5.54
CA VAL A 51 -2.11 -8.08 -6.07
C VAL A 51 -3.61 -8.31 -6.05
N VAL A 52 -4.25 -7.97 -4.92
CA VAL A 52 -5.71 -8.04 -4.76
C VAL A 52 -6.41 -7.23 -5.84
N THR A 53 -6.02 -5.96 -5.99
CA THR A 53 -6.61 -5.05 -6.97
C THR A 53 -6.47 -5.58 -8.40
N LEU A 54 -5.27 -6.04 -8.75
CA LEU A 54 -4.97 -6.56 -10.08
C LEU A 54 -5.69 -7.88 -10.38
N LEU A 55 -5.84 -8.77 -9.39
CA LEU A 55 -6.62 -10.00 -9.57
C LEU A 55 -8.12 -9.72 -9.71
N VAL A 56 -8.67 -8.75 -8.97
CA VAL A 56 -10.10 -8.38 -9.11
C VAL A 56 -10.36 -7.74 -10.46
N ARG A 57 -9.48 -6.82 -10.87
CA ARG A 57 -9.64 -6.03 -12.09
C ARG A 57 -9.34 -6.85 -13.33
N ASP A 58 -8.13 -7.41 -13.39
CA ASP A 58 -7.53 -7.97 -14.60
C ASP A 58 -7.53 -9.52 -14.59
N GLY A 59 -7.83 -10.14 -13.45
CA GLY A 59 -7.95 -11.60 -13.33
C GLY A 59 -9.24 -12.17 -13.92
N ASP A 60 -9.30 -13.49 -14.02
CA ASP A 60 -10.46 -14.20 -14.56
C ASP A 60 -11.61 -14.35 -13.52
N GLY A 61 -12.69 -15.02 -13.92
CA GLY A 61 -13.82 -15.26 -13.03
C GLY A 61 -13.49 -16.12 -11.80
N GLU A 62 -12.51 -17.02 -11.90
CA GLU A 62 -12.07 -17.87 -10.78
C GLU A 62 -11.17 -17.09 -9.81
N ASP A 63 -10.31 -16.22 -10.33
CA ASP A 63 -9.48 -15.29 -9.53
C ASP A 63 -10.38 -14.41 -8.67
N ARG A 64 -11.37 -13.75 -9.28
CA ARG A 64 -12.37 -12.92 -8.58
C ARG A 64 -13.15 -13.72 -7.53
N ARG A 65 -13.59 -14.94 -7.85
CA ARG A 65 -14.30 -15.81 -6.89
C ARG A 65 -13.42 -16.24 -5.72
N THR A 66 -12.16 -16.56 -5.98
CA THR A 66 -11.22 -17.01 -4.95
C THR A 66 -10.87 -15.86 -4.01
N VAL A 67 -10.55 -14.69 -4.57
CA VAL A 67 -10.30 -13.46 -3.82
C VAL A 67 -11.52 -13.09 -2.97
N ALA A 68 -12.73 -13.10 -3.52
CA ALA A 68 -13.94 -12.78 -2.77
C ALA A 68 -14.26 -13.77 -1.62
N ARG A 69 -13.73 -15.00 -1.69
CA ARG A 69 -13.87 -16.02 -0.64
C ARG A 69 -12.75 -15.99 0.39
N ASN A 70 -11.66 -15.28 0.11
CA ASN A 70 -10.55 -15.16 1.05
C ASN A 70 -11.02 -14.30 2.24
N PRO A 71 -11.05 -14.85 3.46
CA PRO A 71 -11.55 -14.11 4.62
C PRO A 71 -10.68 -12.91 4.99
N HIS A 72 -9.50 -12.78 4.40
CA HIS A 72 -8.49 -11.77 4.70
C HIS A 72 -8.36 -10.71 3.59
N VAL A 73 -8.98 -10.93 2.42
CA VAL A 73 -8.89 -10.03 1.27
C VAL A 73 -10.24 -9.38 0.99
N LEU A 74 -10.24 -8.04 0.90
CA LEU A 74 -11.38 -7.16 0.56
C LEU A 74 -12.59 -7.24 1.50
N GLY A 75 -13.07 -6.07 1.90
CA GLY A 75 -14.48 -5.90 2.26
C GLY A 75 -15.00 -6.63 3.52
N ARG A 76 -14.18 -7.37 4.27
CA ARG A 76 -14.54 -7.61 5.67
C ARG A 76 -14.49 -6.25 6.38
N PRO A 77 -15.58 -5.85 7.04
CA PRO A 77 -15.44 -4.78 8.00
C PRO A 77 -14.41 -5.23 9.03
N LEU A 78 -13.51 -4.31 9.39
CA LEU A 78 -12.80 -4.38 10.66
C LEU A 78 -13.77 -4.88 11.76
N PRO A 79 -13.31 -5.65 12.75
CA PRO A 79 -14.14 -6.03 13.89
C PRO A 79 -14.98 -4.82 14.37
N GLY A 80 -16.31 -4.91 14.22
CA GLY A 80 -17.25 -3.87 14.63
C GLY A 80 -17.85 -2.93 13.56
N LEU A 81 -17.61 -3.10 12.26
CA LEU A 81 -18.31 -2.33 11.19
C LEU A 81 -19.20 -3.20 10.27
N PRO A 82 -20.13 -2.63 9.51
CA PRO A 82 -20.78 -3.28 8.36
C PRO A 82 -19.84 -3.40 7.14
N GLY A 83 -19.86 -4.51 6.39
CA GLY A 83 -19.15 -4.59 5.10
C GLY A 83 -19.74 -3.66 4.03
N PRO A 84 -19.03 -3.36 2.92
CA PRO A 84 -19.52 -2.52 1.81
C PRO A 84 -20.91 -2.91 1.31
N ALA A 85 -21.18 -4.22 1.18
CA ALA A 85 -22.50 -4.74 0.80
C ALA A 85 -23.61 -4.39 1.82
N ARG A 86 -23.28 -4.32 3.13
CA ARG A 86 -24.23 -3.93 4.19
C ARG A 86 -24.48 -2.42 4.21
N TYR A 87 -23.52 -1.61 3.72
CA TYR A 87 -23.74 -0.19 3.46
C TYR A 87 -24.61 0.03 2.21
N ALA A 88 -24.42 -0.77 1.16
CA ALA A 88 -25.17 -0.68 -0.09
C ALA A 88 -26.62 -1.21 0.03
N ALA A 89 -26.87 -2.24 0.84
CA ALA A 89 -28.19 -2.84 1.03
C ALA A 89 -29.10 -2.07 2.01
N ARG A 90 -28.65 -0.94 2.57
CA ARG A 90 -29.42 -0.18 3.55
C ARG A 90 -30.39 0.78 2.85
N PRO A 91 -31.68 0.82 3.26
CA PRO A 91 -32.61 1.82 2.73
C PRO A 91 -32.24 3.23 3.23
N PRO A 92 -32.50 4.27 2.43
CA PRO A 92 -32.21 5.65 2.80
C PRO A 92 -33.00 6.06 4.05
N ALA A 93 -32.45 6.99 4.84
CA ALA A 93 -33.17 7.55 5.98
C ALA A 93 -34.48 8.22 5.51
N PRO A 94 -35.66 7.91 6.11
CA PRO A 94 -36.94 8.43 5.63
C PRO A 94 -37.06 9.96 5.59
N GLU A 95 -36.39 10.65 6.52
CA GLU A 95 -36.33 12.13 6.54
C GLU A 95 -35.55 12.68 5.34
N LEU A 96 -34.44 12.02 4.97
CA LEU A 96 -33.64 12.41 3.81
C LEU A 96 -34.43 12.19 2.50
N ALA A 97 -35.13 11.05 2.40
CA ALA A 97 -35.99 10.75 1.26
C ALA A 97 -37.14 11.77 1.14
N ARG A 98 -37.79 12.13 2.25
CA ARG A 98 -38.84 13.18 2.24
C ARG A 98 -38.31 14.54 1.79
N ARG A 99 -37.12 14.92 2.26
CA ARG A 99 -36.52 16.22 1.92
C ARG A 99 -36.07 16.32 0.46
N LEU A 100 -35.54 15.24 -0.10
CA LEU A 100 -35.04 15.20 -1.48
C LEU A 100 -36.12 14.86 -2.50
N GLY A 101 -37.29 14.41 -2.03
CA GLY A 101 -38.42 14.04 -2.87
C GLY A 101 -38.34 12.58 -3.37
N PRO A 102 -39.45 12.05 -3.89
CA PRO A 102 -39.56 10.66 -4.32
C PRO A 102 -39.06 10.40 -5.76
N GLY A 103 -38.86 11.45 -6.56
CA GLY A 103 -38.43 11.34 -7.96
C GLY A 103 -36.93 11.08 -8.10
N PRO A 104 -36.47 10.67 -9.30
CA PRO A 104 -35.05 10.53 -9.56
C PRO A 104 -34.33 11.87 -9.38
N LEU A 105 -33.22 11.86 -8.64
CA LEU A 105 -32.35 13.02 -8.54
C LEU A 105 -31.68 13.27 -9.88
N ALA A 106 -31.92 14.46 -10.43
CA ALA A 106 -31.19 14.97 -11.57
C ALA A 106 -29.68 15.08 -11.23
N PRO A 107 -28.77 14.97 -12.22
CA PRO A 107 -27.34 14.95 -11.95
C PRO A 107 -26.80 16.14 -11.12
N ASP A 108 -27.23 17.37 -11.41
CA ASP A 108 -26.83 18.56 -10.63
C ASP A 108 -27.33 18.50 -9.18
N ALA A 109 -28.56 18.02 -8.98
CA ALA A 109 -29.16 17.88 -7.65
C ALA A 109 -28.45 16.79 -6.84
N LEU A 110 -28.00 15.71 -7.49
CA LEU A 110 -27.18 14.68 -6.87
C LEU A 110 -25.83 15.27 -6.39
N VAL A 111 -25.13 16.01 -7.25
CA VAL A 111 -23.86 16.67 -6.89
C VAL A 111 -24.06 17.62 -5.70
N ALA A 112 -25.11 18.44 -5.73
CA ALA A 112 -25.44 19.35 -4.64
C ALA A 112 -25.73 18.60 -3.32
N ALA A 113 -26.50 17.50 -3.37
CA ALA A 113 -26.79 16.68 -2.19
C ALA A 113 -25.52 16.01 -1.62
N LEU A 114 -24.64 15.53 -2.49
CA LEU A 114 -23.34 14.98 -2.10
C LEU A 114 -22.45 16.04 -1.44
N ARG A 115 -22.40 17.27 -1.96
CA ARG A 115 -21.68 18.37 -1.31
C ARG A 115 -22.24 18.68 0.08
N ALA A 116 -23.56 18.81 0.20
CA ALA A 116 -24.20 19.17 1.46
C ALA A 116 -24.02 18.13 2.59
N HIS A 117 -23.81 16.87 2.25
CA HIS A 117 -23.84 15.77 3.23
C HIS A 117 -22.52 14.99 3.37
N GLY A 118 -21.50 15.32 2.58
CA GLY A 118 -20.27 14.54 2.48
C GLY A 118 -19.17 14.81 3.51
N HIS A 119 -19.29 15.82 4.37
CA HIS A 119 -18.11 16.37 5.06
C HIS A 119 -17.39 15.45 6.06
N ARG A 120 -18.07 14.43 6.61
CA ARG A 120 -17.51 13.61 7.71
C ARG A 120 -17.39 12.12 7.38
N ARG A 121 -18.50 11.47 7.04
CA ARG A 121 -18.59 10.01 6.87
C ARG A 121 -19.50 9.68 5.68
N PRO A 122 -19.32 8.53 5.03
CA PRO A 122 -20.07 8.19 3.83
C PRO A 122 -21.53 7.85 4.10
N ARG A 123 -21.98 7.77 5.37
CA ARG A 123 -23.31 7.26 5.71
C ARG A 123 -24.46 8.03 5.04
N VAL A 124 -24.47 9.35 5.13
CA VAL A 124 -25.55 10.15 4.51
C VAL A 124 -25.41 10.19 2.99
N PRO A 125 -24.20 10.38 2.41
CA PRO A 125 -24.00 10.24 0.96
C PRO A 125 -24.40 8.87 0.39
N LEU A 126 -24.20 7.78 1.13
CA LEU A 126 -24.68 6.44 0.75
C LEU A 126 -26.20 6.36 0.74
N ASP A 127 -26.87 7.03 1.70
CA ASP A 127 -28.32 7.15 1.72
C ASP A 127 -28.81 8.01 0.53
N VAL A 128 -28.06 9.04 0.09
CA VAL A 128 -28.35 9.80 -1.15
C VAL A 128 -28.23 8.91 -2.39
N LEU A 129 -27.13 8.16 -2.52
CA LEU A 129 -26.89 7.24 -3.64
C LEU A 129 -27.83 6.00 -3.63
N ALA A 130 -28.58 5.79 -2.55
CA ALA A 130 -29.60 4.75 -2.48
C ALA A 130 -30.96 5.19 -3.05
N LEU A 131 -31.17 6.50 -3.22
CA LEU A 131 -32.37 7.04 -3.86
C LEU A 131 -32.27 6.84 -5.39
N PRO A 132 -33.41 6.79 -6.11
CA PRO A 132 -33.40 6.88 -7.57
C PRO A 132 -32.61 8.11 -8.01
N HIS A 133 -31.65 7.95 -8.91
CA HIS A 133 -30.82 9.05 -9.41
C HIS A 133 -30.30 8.74 -10.81
N GLU A 134 -29.97 9.79 -11.54
CA GLU A 134 -29.18 9.71 -12.76
C GLU A 134 -27.75 10.15 -12.44
N LEU A 135 -26.78 9.27 -12.72
CA LEU A 135 -25.37 9.57 -12.53
C LEU A 135 -24.72 9.96 -13.87
N ASP A 136 -24.48 11.24 -14.06
CA ASP A 136 -23.61 11.74 -15.12
C ASP A 136 -22.17 11.86 -14.58
N VAL A 137 -21.32 10.92 -14.99
CA VAL A 137 -19.91 10.87 -14.55
C VAL A 137 -19.13 12.08 -15.04
N ASP A 138 -19.37 12.57 -16.26
CA ASP A 138 -18.62 13.70 -16.81
C ASP A 138 -18.99 15.00 -16.12
N LEU A 139 -20.27 15.21 -15.81
CA LEU A 139 -20.70 16.32 -14.96
C LEU A 139 -20.09 16.20 -13.56
N LEU A 140 -20.17 15.03 -12.92
CA LEU A 140 -19.62 14.80 -11.59
C LEU A 140 -18.14 15.17 -11.51
N LEU A 141 -17.34 14.73 -12.50
CA LEU A 141 -15.91 14.99 -12.55
C LEU A 141 -15.59 16.46 -12.85
N ARG A 142 -16.32 17.11 -13.76
CA ARG A 142 -16.20 18.56 -14.00
C ARG A 142 -16.48 19.37 -12.74
N GLU A 143 -17.56 19.03 -12.05
CA GLU A 143 -17.97 19.66 -10.81
C GLU A 143 -16.96 19.39 -9.68
N HIS A 144 -16.41 18.18 -9.58
CA HIS A 144 -15.35 17.85 -8.63
C HIS A 144 -14.06 18.64 -8.92
N ALA A 145 -13.65 18.75 -10.19
CA ALA A 145 -12.44 19.50 -10.55
C ALA A 145 -12.57 20.99 -10.21
N ARG A 146 -13.77 21.56 -10.36
CA ARG A 146 -14.06 22.97 -10.01
C ARG A 146 -14.13 23.17 -8.49
N GLU A 147 -14.91 22.33 -7.81
CA GLU A 147 -15.11 22.37 -6.37
C GLU A 147 -15.19 20.92 -5.83
N PRO A 148 -14.04 20.40 -5.33
CA PRO A 148 -13.93 19.00 -4.92
C PRO A 148 -14.99 18.60 -3.91
N LEU A 149 -15.66 17.49 -4.24
CA LEU A 149 -16.67 16.87 -3.39
C LEU A 149 -16.07 16.50 -2.03
N PRO A 150 -16.80 16.65 -0.91
CA PRO A 150 -16.25 16.33 0.39
C PRO A 150 -15.84 14.85 0.54
N PRO A 151 -14.89 14.51 1.44
CA PRO A 151 -14.29 13.18 1.51
C PRO A 151 -15.28 12.03 1.72
N GLY A 152 -16.33 12.23 2.51
CA GLY A 152 -17.36 11.22 2.75
C GLY A 152 -18.22 10.94 1.52
N SER A 153 -18.41 11.92 0.64
CA SER A 153 -19.13 11.72 -0.62
C SER A 153 -18.27 10.99 -1.64
N VAL A 154 -16.99 11.34 -1.74
CA VAL A 154 -16.05 10.56 -2.56
C VAL A 154 -15.95 9.11 -2.06
N GLU A 155 -15.84 8.90 -0.74
CA GLU A 155 -15.85 7.55 -0.18
C GLU A 155 -17.14 6.77 -0.53
N ALA A 156 -18.30 7.43 -0.55
CA ALA A 156 -19.57 6.79 -0.90
C ALA A 156 -19.68 6.47 -2.41
N LEU A 157 -19.20 7.36 -3.26
CA LEU A 157 -19.11 7.13 -4.72
C LEU A 157 -18.23 5.92 -5.02
N LEU A 158 -17.04 5.86 -4.42
CA LEU A 158 -16.13 4.70 -4.51
C LEU A 158 -16.74 3.40 -3.96
N LEU A 159 -17.80 3.47 -3.15
CA LEU A 159 -18.46 2.28 -2.60
C LEU A 159 -19.64 1.79 -3.43
N ARG A 160 -20.30 2.65 -4.21
CA ARG A 160 -21.61 2.33 -4.81
C ARG A 160 -21.80 2.70 -6.27
N ALA A 161 -21.03 3.64 -6.79
CA ALA A 161 -21.35 4.26 -8.07
C ALA A 161 -20.77 3.53 -9.30
N ASP A 162 -20.15 2.35 -9.10
CA ASP A 162 -19.56 1.51 -10.17
C ASP A 162 -18.75 2.33 -11.19
N LEU A 163 -17.88 3.20 -10.66
CA LEU A 163 -17.20 4.21 -11.45
C LEU A 163 -16.08 3.60 -12.30
N PRO A 164 -15.85 4.11 -13.52
CA PRO A 164 -14.68 3.72 -14.30
C PRO A 164 -13.39 4.15 -13.57
N ARG A 165 -12.30 3.42 -13.80
CA ARG A 165 -10.99 3.67 -13.18
C ARG A 165 -10.54 5.14 -13.30
N THR A 166 -10.75 5.75 -14.47
CA THR A 166 -10.41 7.16 -14.73
C THR A 166 -11.16 8.11 -13.80
N ALA A 167 -12.44 7.83 -13.50
CA ALA A 167 -13.23 8.62 -12.55
C ALA A 167 -12.74 8.41 -11.11
N CYS A 168 -12.41 7.17 -10.72
CA CYS A 168 -11.82 6.89 -9.40
C CYS A 168 -10.53 7.68 -9.17
N LEU A 169 -9.65 7.76 -10.18
CA LEU A 169 -8.42 8.55 -10.13
C LEU A 169 -8.72 10.05 -10.01
N ALA A 170 -9.61 10.57 -10.86
CA ALA A 170 -9.97 11.98 -10.87
C ALA A 170 -10.59 12.46 -9.54
N LEU A 171 -11.32 11.59 -8.83
CA LEU A 171 -11.90 11.90 -7.51
C LEU A 171 -10.87 12.02 -6.38
N LEU A 172 -9.61 11.61 -6.60
CA LEU A 172 -8.52 11.85 -5.65
C LEU A 172 -7.83 13.20 -5.89
N ASP A 173 -8.14 13.88 -6.99
CA ASP A 173 -7.61 15.20 -7.31
C ASP A 173 -8.40 16.29 -6.59
N THR A 174 -7.78 16.85 -5.57
CA THR A 174 -8.42 17.81 -4.67
C THR A 174 -7.63 19.12 -4.64
N ARG A 175 -6.92 19.43 -5.75
CA ARG A 175 -6.05 20.61 -5.89
C ARG A 175 -6.77 21.95 -5.81
N ALA A 176 -8.05 21.98 -6.17
CA ALA A 176 -8.88 23.18 -6.08
C ALA A 176 -9.24 23.56 -4.62
N LEU A 177 -8.98 22.70 -3.63
CA LEU A 177 -9.19 23.00 -2.20
C LEU A 177 -7.88 23.14 -1.42
N ARG A 178 -7.74 24.29 -0.75
CA ARG A 178 -6.66 24.53 0.22
C ARG A 178 -6.71 23.55 1.39
N THR A 179 -7.90 23.20 1.88
CA THR A 179 -8.10 22.18 2.92
C THR A 179 -9.21 21.20 2.51
N TYR A 180 -9.00 19.91 2.75
CA TYR A 180 -9.96 18.85 2.40
C TYR A 180 -10.65 18.23 3.63
N GLY A 181 -10.54 18.90 4.78
CA GLY A 181 -11.11 18.46 6.05
C GLY A 181 -10.32 17.35 6.77
N PRO A 182 -10.74 16.95 7.97
CA PRO A 182 -10.00 16.01 8.84
C PRO A 182 -10.04 14.55 8.36
N ALA A 183 -10.89 14.25 7.38
CA ALA A 183 -11.19 12.93 6.84
C ALA A 183 -10.61 12.72 5.41
N TRP A 184 -9.70 13.62 4.99
CA TRP A 184 -9.17 13.71 3.63
C TRP A 184 -8.51 12.42 3.12
N HIS A 185 -7.96 11.59 4.00
CA HIS A 185 -7.23 10.36 3.64
C HIS A 185 -8.16 9.18 3.32
N ARG A 186 -9.42 9.25 3.76
CA ARG A 186 -10.36 8.13 3.67
C ARG A 186 -10.68 7.68 2.23
N PRO A 187 -10.86 8.59 1.25
CA PRO A 187 -11.02 8.19 -0.16
C PRO A 187 -9.89 7.32 -0.69
N ALA A 188 -8.63 7.69 -0.44
CA ALA A 188 -7.48 6.89 -0.88
C ALA A 188 -7.47 5.50 -0.22
N VAL A 189 -7.67 5.42 1.10
CA VAL A 189 -7.78 4.13 1.81
C VAL A 189 -8.93 3.30 1.27
N ARG A 190 -10.06 3.94 0.95
CA ARG A 190 -11.24 3.26 0.41
C ARG A 190 -10.97 2.69 -0.97
N ALA A 191 -10.36 3.47 -1.87
CA ALA A 191 -10.10 3.06 -3.24
C ALA A 191 -9.22 1.80 -3.28
N VAL A 192 -8.17 1.75 -2.44
CA VAL A 192 -7.29 0.59 -2.31
C VAL A 192 -8.04 -0.62 -1.72
N ARG A 193 -8.75 -0.44 -0.60
CA ARG A 193 -9.47 -1.53 0.06
C ARG A 193 -10.69 -2.07 -0.70
N ALA A 194 -11.19 -1.30 -1.65
CA ALA A 194 -12.25 -1.73 -2.56
C ALA A 194 -11.68 -2.42 -3.81
N GLY A 195 -10.36 -2.50 -3.97
CA GLY A 195 -9.74 -3.04 -5.17
C GLY A 195 -9.98 -2.18 -6.41
N LEU A 196 -10.25 -0.88 -6.23
CA LEU A 196 -10.49 0.05 -7.34
C LEU A 196 -9.20 0.64 -7.87
N LEU A 197 -8.26 0.93 -6.96
CA LEU A 197 -6.97 1.53 -7.28
C LEU A 197 -5.84 0.82 -6.52
N THR A 198 -4.67 0.71 -7.14
CA THR A 198 -3.46 0.22 -6.48
C THR A 198 -2.77 1.32 -5.67
N PRO A 199 -1.86 0.97 -4.73
CA PRO A 199 -1.02 1.96 -4.07
C PRO A 199 -0.18 2.82 -5.03
N ASP A 200 0.38 2.22 -6.10
CA ASP A 200 1.14 2.96 -7.13
C ASP A 200 0.26 3.98 -7.85
N GLU A 201 -0.99 3.63 -8.19
CA GLU A 201 -1.97 4.53 -8.81
C GLU A 201 -2.36 5.68 -7.88
N VAL A 202 -2.58 5.41 -6.59
CA VAL A 202 -2.84 6.46 -5.60
C VAL A 202 -1.66 7.44 -5.53
N VAL A 203 -0.43 6.94 -5.48
CA VAL A 203 0.77 7.79 -5.43
C VAL A 203 0.93 8.63 -6.70
N ALA A 204 0.62 8.07 -7.86
CA ALA A 204 0.76 8.74 -9.15
C ALA A 204 -0.28 9.85 -9.39
N HIS A 205 -1.50 9.70 -8.87
CA HIS A 205 -2.62 10.57 -9.25
C HIS A 205 -3.17 11.44 -8.12
N LEU A 206 -2.81 11.18 -6.86
CA LEU A 206 -3.29 11.98 -5.75
C LEU A 206 -2.64 13.38 -5.76
N ALA A 207 -3.48 14.40 -5.80
CA ALA A 207 -3.09 15.79 -5.82
C ALA A 207 -3.87 16.59 -4.77
N PRO A 208 -3.23 17.54 -4.05
CA PRO A 208 -1.84 17.99 -4.19
C PRO A 208 -0.80 17.06 -3.54
N ALA A 209 0.46 17.17 -4.00
CA ALA A 209 1.59 16.28 -3.68
C ALA A 209 1.84 16.08 -2.18
N HIS A 210 1.67 17.12 -1.35
CA HIS A 210 1.88 16.99 0.09
C HIS A 210 0.93 15.96 0.74
N ARG A 211 -0.26 15.72 0.17
CA ARG A 211 -1.19 14.72 0.68
C ARG A 211 -0.66 13.30 0.45
N THR A 212 0.02 13.04 -0.67
CA THR A 212 0.68 11.76 -0.93
C THR A 212 1.76 11.49 0.12
N LEU A 213 2.58 12.50 0.45
CA LEU A 213 3.57 12.40 1.52
C LEU A 213 2.90 12.15 2.87
N LEU A 214 1.84 12.89 3.22
CA LEU A 214 1.13 12.69 4.48
C LEU A 214 0.49 11.29 4.61
N LEU A 215 0.11 10.65 3.51
CA LEU A 215 -0.48 9.31 3.57
C LEU A 215 0.50 8.25 4.12
N THR A 216 1.82 8.51 4.06
CA THR A 216 2.86 7.60 4.55
C THR A 216 3.08 7.68 6.06
N ALA A 217 2.45 8.65 6.73
CA ALA A 217 2.47 8.75 8.18
C ALA A 217 1.42 7.83 8.82
N PRO A 218 1.71 7.22 9.98
CA PRO A 218 0.71 6.49 10.74
C PRO A 218 -0.42 7.44 11.16
N HIS A 219 -1.67 7.08 10.81
CA HIS A 219 -2.83 7.89 11.12
C HIS A 219 -3.34 7.54 12.52
N THR A 220 -3.15 8.45 13.48
CA THR A 220 -3.56 8.26 14.89
C THR A 220 -5.05 8.45 15.14
N ARG A 221 -5.81 8.92 14.14
CA ARG A 221 -7.26 9.14 14.28
C ARG A 221 -8.03 7.83 14.28
N SER A 222 -9.05 7.74 15.13
CA SER A 222 -9.97 6.60 15.15
C SER A 222 -10.77 6.51 13.84
N GLY A 223 -10.89 5.31 13.26
CA GLY A 223 -11.68 5.06 12.06
C GLY A 223 -10.92 4.34 10.94
N LEU A 224 -11.25 4.68 9.69
CA LEU A 224 -10.64 4.09 8.49
C LEU A 224 -9.20 4.63 8.37
N ARG A 225 -8.23 3.74 8.47
CA ARG A 225 -6.79 4.00 8.38
C ARG A 225 -6.12 2.80 7.70
N TRP A 226 -4.91 3.00 7.19
CA TRP A 226 -4.06 1.90 6.71
C TRP A 226 -3.82 0.87 7.82
N THR A 227 -3.86 -0.41 7.48
CA THR A 227 -3.19 -1.45 8.28
C THR A 227 -1.68 -1.28 8.14
N LEU A 228 -0.91 -1.92 9.02
CA LEU A 228 0.55 -1.89 8.93
C LEU A 228 1.10 -2.40 7.57
N PRO A 229 0.61 -3.52 6.99
CA PRO A 229 1.00 -3.95 5.64
C PRO A 229 0.65 -2.94 4.55
N GLU A 230 -0.57 -2.38 4.56
CA GLU A 230 -1.00 -1.38 3.57
C GLU A 230 -0.14 -0.11 3.65
N LEU A 231 0.26 0.30 4.87
CA LEU A 231 1.15 1.43 5.08
C LEU A 231 2.56 1.15 4.53
N ALA A 232 3.06 -0.08 4.69
CA ALA A 232 4.35 -0.50 4.14
C ALA A 232 4.33 -0.46 2.60
N GLU A 233 3.30 -1.02 1.96
CA GLU A 233 3.10 -0.99 0.50
C GLU A 233 3.03 0.44 -0.04
N LEU A 234 2.28 1.31 0.65
CA LEU A 234 2.20 2.72 0.28
C LEU A 234 3.56 3.41 0.39
N ARG A 235 4.33 3.15 1.46
CA ARG A 235 5.69 3.70 1.61
C ARG A 235 6.62 3.19 0.51
N ALA A 236 6.53 1.92 0.15
CA ALA A 236 7.29 1.35 -0.97
C ALA A 236 6.96 2.10 -2.28
N SER A 237 5.68 2.31 -2.55
CA SER A 237 5.19 3.03 -3.73
C SER A 237 5.68 4.48 -3.78
N VAL A 238 5.65 5.18 -2.64
CA VAL A 238 6.20 6.55 -2.52
C VAL A 238 7.71 6.56 -2.70
N ARG A 239 8.46 5.63 -2.10
CA ARG A 239 9.93 5.56 -2.29
C ARG A 239 10.30 5.32 -3.75
N ARG A 240 9.58 4.45 -4.47
CA ARG A 240 9.75 4.25 -5.91
C ARG A 240 9.49 5.53 -6.71
N ALA A 241 8.47 6.31 -6.35
CA ALA A 241 8.19 7.59 -6.98
C ALA A 241 9.28 8.64 -6.71
N LEU A 242 9.93 8.58 -5.53
CA LEU A 242 11.04 9.46 -5.16
C LEU A 242 12.39 9.02 -5.75
N HIS A 243 12.54 7.74 -6.14
CA HIS A 243 13.80 7.15 -6.58
C HIS A 243 14.55 7.98 -7.65
N PRO A 244 13.91 8.50 -8.72
CA PRO A 244 14.61 9.27 -9.75
C PRO A 244 15.35 10.51 -9.23
N ALA A 245 14.85 11.13 -8.16
CA ALA A 245 15.45 12.31 -7.56
C ALA A 245 16.45 11.98 -6.44
N ARG A 246 16.45 10.78 -5.86
CA ARG A 246 17.29 10.44 -4.70
C ARG A 246 18.78 10.47 -5.02
N SER A 247 19.18 10.08 -6.23
CA SER A 247 20.58 10.07 -6.66
C SER A 247 21.05 11.42 -7.21
N THR A 248 20.12 12.26 -7.68
CA THR A 248 20.43 13.47 -8.46
C THR A 248 20.21 14.76 -7.67
N VAL A 249 19.39 14.72 -6.61
CA VAL A 249 18.99 15.91 -5.85
C VAL A 249 19.57 15.88 -4.44
N PRO A 250 20.60 16.70 -4.14
CA PRO A 250 21.09 16.87 -2.78
C PRO A 250 20.00 17.42 -1.87
N PHE A 251 19.92 16.88 -0.65
CA PHE A 251 18.94 17.27 0.37
C PHE A 251 17.50 17.20 -0.13
N LEU A 252 17.15 16.12 -0.83
CA LEU A 252 15.83 15.91 -1.43
C LEU A 252 14.69 16.16 -0.43
N THR A 253 14.79 15.64 0.78
CA THR A 253 13.81 15.83 1.87
C THR A 253 13.53 17.30 2.13
N ASP A 254 14.57 18.11 2.29
CA ASP A 254 14.44 19.54 2.56
C ASP A 254 13.81 20.29 1.38
N ARG A 255 14.13 19.89 0.15
CA ARG A 255 13.50 20.46 -1.05
C ARG A 255 12.02 20.10 -1.12
N LEU A 256 11.66 18.84 -0.85
CA LEU A 256 10.26 18.40 -0.79
C LEU A 256 9.49 19.14 0.29
N LEU A 257 10.07 19.33 1.49
CA LEU A 257 9.44 20.04 2.59
C LEU A 257 9.17 21.52 2.28
N ARG A 258 10.05 22.15 1.49
CA ARG A 258 9.85 23.53 1.03
C ARG A 258 8.82 23.65 -0.09
N ALA A 259 8.82 22.72 -1.03
CA ALA A 259 8.00 22.82 -2.24
C ALA A 259 6.58 22.23 -2.10
N ALA A 260 6.44 21.07 -1.44
CA ALA A 260 5.18 20.31 -1.41
C ALA A 260 3.95 21.08 -0.84
N PRO A 261 4.06 21.93 0.20
CA PRO A 261 2.92 22.67 0.73
C PRO A 261 2.20 23.57 -0.28
N GLY A 262 2.96 24.15 -1.22
CA GLY A 262 2.44 25.05 -2.25
C GLY A 262 2.27 24.41 -3.63
N PHE A 263 2.68 23.16 -3.80
CA PHE A 263 2.65 22.49 -5.10
C PHE A 263 1.28 21.85 -5.36
N PRO A 264 0.52 22.31 -6.37
CA PRO A 264 -0.85 21.84 -6.61
C PRO A 264 -0.91 20.47 -7.31
N GLY A 265 0.16 20.08 -7.98
CA GLY A 265 0.25 18.85 -8.77
C GLY A 265 0.45 17.58 -7.93
N THR A 266 0.72 16.48 -8.61
CA THR A 266 0.96 15.16 -8.00
C THR A 266 2.38 15.03 -7.45
N LEU A 267 2.65 13.96 -6.69
CA LEU A 267 4.01 13.70 -6.19
C LEU A 267 5.03 13.49 -7.34
N PRO A 268 4.75 12.71 -8.40
CA PRO A 268 5.68 12.61 -9.53
C PRO A 268 5.96 13.96 -10.22
N GLU A 269 4.93 14.80 -10.40
CA GLU A 269 5.10 16.15 -10.95
C GLU A 269 5.99 17.03 -10.05
N LEU A 270 5.84 16.93 -8.72
CA LEU A 270 6.70 17.62 -7.77
C LEU A 270 8.15 17.13 -7.85
N VAL A 271 8.34 15.81 -7.93
CA VAL A 271 9.67 15.19 -8.04
C VAL A 271 10.38 15.66 -9.31
N ALA A 272 9.66 15.70 -10.44
CA ALA A 272 10.19 16.24 -11.69
C ALA A 272 10.58 17.73 -11.53
N ALA A 273 9.69 18.57 -10.99
CA ALA A 273 9.96 19.98 -10.78
C ALA A 273 11.16 20.25 -9.85
N VAL A 274 11.33 19.45 -8.80
CA VAL A 274 12.48 19.56 -7.87
C VAL A 274 13.78 19.11 -8.53
N THR A 275 13.72 18.10 -9.40
CA THR A 275 14.86 17.58 -10.18
C THR A 275 15.32 18.62 -11.20
N ASP A 276 14.37 19.25 -11.89
CA ASP A 276 14.62 20.29 -12.91
C ASP A 276 14.98 21.65 -12.29
N GLY A 277 14.94 21.79 -10.97
CA GLY A 277 15.19 23.05 -10.27
C GLY A 277 14.08 24.10 -10.43
N THR A 278 12.93 23.74 -11.00
CA THR A 278 11.78 24.63 -11.23
C THR A 278 10.78 24.65 -10.06
N GLY A 279 10.91 23.71 -9.12
CA GLY A 279 10.11 23.59 -7.90
C GLY A 279 10.41 24.66 -6.85
N ALA A 280 10.35 25.94 -7.21
CA ALA A 280 10.50 27.04 -6.27
C ALA A 280 9.39 27.01 -5.21
N ALA A 281 9.77 27.16 -3.94
CA ALA A 281 8.82 27.25 -2.85
C ALA A 281 7.92 28.48 -3.04
N ALA A 282 6.60 28.31 -2.93
CA ALA A 282 5.72 29.45 -2.81
C ALA A 282 6.04 30.15 -1.47
N PRO A 283 6.50 31.42 -1.47
CA PRO A 283 7.05 32.08 -0.28
C PRO A 283 6.05 32.27 0.88
N GLN A 284 4.78 31.90 0.70
CA GLN A 284 3.69 32.01 1.68
C GLN A 284 2.86 30.72 1.81
N ALA A 285 3.42 29.55 1.45
CA ALA A 285 2.67 28.30 1.62
C ALA A 285 2.40 28.02 3.11
N PRO A 286 1.15 27.68 3.49
CA PRO A 286 0.83 27.40 4.88
C PRO A 286 1.59 26.16 5.36
N ALA A 287 2.00 26.16 6.63
CA ALA A 287 2.60 24.98 7.25
C ALA A 287 1.60 23.82 7.19
N VAL A 288 2.06 22.65 6.71
CA VAL A 288 1.25 21.43 6.64
C VAL A 288 1.60 20.55 7.85
N PRO A 289 0.71 20.39 8.84
CA PRO A 289 0.99 19.62 10.04
C PRO A 289 1.34 18.16 9.71
N GLY A 290 2.42 17.66 10.31
CA GLY A 290 2.87 16.27 10.15
C GLY A 290 3.69 15.99 8.88
N LEU A 291 3.80 16.95 7.95
CA LEU A 291 4.52 16.75 6.69
C LEU A 291 6.00 16.44 6.90
N ARG A 292 6.67 17.14 7.83
CA ARG A 292 8.07 16.88 8.19
C ARG A 292 8.28 15.43 8.63
N ARG A 293 7.51 14.98 9.63
CA ARG A 293 7.55 13.60 10.12
C ARG A 293 7.28 12.58 9.00
N ALA A 294 6.35 12.88 8.10
CA ALA A 294 6.01 12.00 6.99
C ALA A 294 7.16 11.89 5.96
N ALA A 295 7.83 13.00 5.66
CA ALA A 295 9.00 13.01 4.79
C ALA A 295 10.21 12.30 5.44
N GLU A 296 10.49 12.60 6.70
CA GLU A 296 11.56 11.94 7.48
C GLU A 296 11.36 10.42 7.57
N ALA A 297 10.11 9.95 7.69
CA ALA A 297 9.81 8.52 7.73
C ALA A 297 10.08 7.77 6.40
N LEU A 298 10.31 8.51 5.31
CA LEU A 298 10.66 7.95 4.01
C LEU A 298 12.17 7.90 3.80
N GLU A 299 12.95 8.62 4.60
CA GLU A 299 14.41 8.58 4.53
C GLU A 299 14.94 7.17 4.75
N PRO A 300 16.10 6.84 4.15
CA PRO A 300 16.82 5.63 4.49
C PRO A 300 17.02 5.54 6.00
N ALA A 301 17.01 4.30 6.53
CA ALA A 301 17.33 4.10 7.94
C ALA A 301 18.73 4.67 8.24
N PRO A 302 18.94 5.25 9.43
CA PRO A 302 20.27 5.68 9.83
C PRO A 302 21.24 4.48 9.82
N PRO A 303 22.55 4.74 9.66
CA PRO A 303 23.55 3.68 9.73
C PRO A 303 23.40 2.91 11.05
N TRP A 304 23.66 1.61 10.98
CA TRP A 304 23.40 0.71 12.09
C TRP A 304 24.19 1.10 13.34
N PRO A 305 23.63 0.89 14.54
CA PRO A 305 24.36 1.10 15.77
C PRO A 305 25.68 0.30 15.75
N SER A 306 26.77 0.96 16.08
CA SER A 306 28.11 0.40 15.97
C SER A 306 28.36 -0.63 17.08
N GLY A 307 28.65 -1.88 16.68
CA GLY A 307 29.51 -2.86 17.38
C GLY A 307 29.09 -3.33 18.78
N GLY A 308 29.39 -4.61 19.06
CA GLY A 308 29.22 -5.22 20.38
C GLY A 308 29.07 -6.73 20.27
N VAL A 309 29.59 -7.49 21.25
CA VAL A 309 29.52 -8.96 21.23
C VAL A 309 28.07 -9.45 21.13
N ASP A 310 27.16 -8.84 21.89
CA ASP A 310 25.73 -9.14 21.85
C ASP A 310 25.14 -8.97 20.44
N ARG A 311 25.57 -7.95 19.70
CA ARG A 311 25.08 -7.68 18.34
C ARG A 311 25.63 -8.67 17.34
N GLU A 312 26.92 -8.98 17.38
CA GLU A 312 27.53 -9.96 16.47
C GLU A 312 26.95 -11.36 16.70
N LEU A 313 26.71 -11.74 17.96
CA LEU A 313 26.02 -12.99 18.30
C LEU A 313 24.57 -13.00 17.78
N ALA A 314 23.85 -11.88 17.91
CA ALA A 314 22.50 -11.76 17.37
C ALA A 314 22.49 -11.88 15.85
N LEU A 315 23.41 -11.24 15.13
CA LEU A 315 23.54 -11.36 13.68
C LEU A 315 23.90 -12.80 13.25
N ALA A 316 24.85 -13.44 13.93
CA ALA A 316 25.22 -14.82 13.67
C ALA A 316 24.04 -15.78 13.88
N SER A 317 23.20 -15.53 14.89
CA SER A 317 22.01 -16.35 15.16
C SER A 317 20.97 -16.30 14.04
N LEU A 318 20.90 -15.22 13.25
CA LEU A 318 19.97 -15.09 12.13
C LEU A 318 20.33 -16.01 10.95
N ALA A 319 21.63 -16.30 10.77
CA ALA A 319 22.12 -17.13 9.68
C ALA A 319 21.92 -18.63 9.90
N VAL A 320 21.51 -19.04 11.12
CA VAL A 320 21.31 -20.45 11.48
C VAL A 320 19.82 -20.70 11.71
N PRO A 321 19.16 -21.52 10.87
CA PRO A 321 17.78 -21.91 11.08
C PRO A 321 17.57 -22.61 12.43
N ASN A 322 16.63 -22.14 13.27
CA ASN A 322 16.37 -22.68 14.61
C ASN A 322 17.62 -22.67 15.50
N ALA A 323 18.41 -21.60 15.44
CA ALA A 323 19.62 -21.44 16.24
C ALA A 323 19.37 -21.65 17.74
N MET A 324 18.18 -21.27 18.21
CA MET A 324 17.75 -21.38 19.61
C MET A 324 17.04 -22.70 19.92
N GLY A 325 17.09 -23.68 19.01
CA GLY A 325 16.54 -25.03 19.18
C GLY A 325 15.22 -25.25 18.46
N ASP A 326 14.30 -24.28 18.53
CA ASP A 326 13.04 -24.31 17.77
C ASP A 326 12.61 -22.91 17.28
N LEU A 327 11.62 -22.89 16.38
CA LEU A 327 11.11 -21.66 15.78
C LEU A 327 10.51 -20.71 16.82
N ALA A 328 9.89 -21.23 17.88
CA ALA A 328 9.24 -20.40 18.89
C ALA A 328 10.28 -19.69 19.76
N GLU A 329 11.41 -20.34 20.07
CA GLU A 329 12.56 -19.72 20.74
C GLU A 329 13.27 -18.73 19.82
N ASP A 330 13.47 -19.04 18.53
CA ASP A 330 14.04 -18.11 17.56
C ASP A 330 13.20 -16.81 17.48
N ILE A 331 11.87 -16.93 17.43
CA ILE A 331 10.96 -15.76 17.45
C ILE A 331 11.11 -14.98 18.76
N ARG A 332 11.16 -15.66 19.92
CA ARG A 332 11.35 -14.98 21.22
C ARG A 332 12.68 -14.23 21.26
N TRP A 333 13.75 -14.86 20.81
CA TRP A 333 15.09 -14.29 20.76
C TRP A 333 15.15 -13.06 19.86
N VAL A 334 14.67 -13.16 18.61
CA VAL A 334 14.68 -12.02 17.68
C VAL A 334 13.83 -10.86 18.22
N ARG A 335 12.65 -11.14 18.80
CA ARG A 335 11.83 -10.12 19.47
C ARG A 335 12.58 -9.43 20.61
N ALA A 336 13.27 -10.19 21.46
CA ALA A 336 14.08 -9.62 22.55
C ALA A 336 15.24 -8.75 22.04
N CYS A 337 15.90 -9.15 20.96
CA CYS A 337 16.93 -8.35 20.32
C CYS A 337 16.38 -7.04 19.74
N LEU A 338 15.20 -7.07 19.11
CA LEU A 338 14.52 -5.88 18.61
C LEU A 338 14.11 -4.94 19.75
N ASP A 339 13.56 -5.47 20.84
CA ASP A 339 13.13 -4.67 22.00
C ASP A 339 14.30 -3.99 22.70
N ARG A 340 15.45 -4.66 22.74
CA ARG A 340 16.71 -4.12 23.29
C ARG A 340 17.45 -3.20 22.32
N GLY A 341 16.99 -3.07 21.07
CA GLY A 341 17.69 -2.33 20.02
C GLY A 341 19.04 -2.95 19.61
N VAL A 342 19.24 -4.25 19.88
CA VAL A 342 20.43 -5.02 19.45
C VAL A 342 20.35 -5.35 17.96
N LEU A 343 19.13 -5.61 17.47
CA LEU A 343 18.83 -5.80 16.06
C LEU A 343 17.78 -4.77 15.60
N THR A 344 17.76 -4.54 14.29
CA THR A 344 16.74 -3.81 13.55
C THR A 344 16.02 -4.75 12.57
N GLY A 345 14.81 -4.38 12.14
CA GLY A 345 14.11 -5.14 11.09
C GLY A 345 14.89 -5.22 9.78
N ALA A 346 15.67 -4.19 9.44
CA ALA A 346 16.53 -4.19 8.26
C ALA A 346 17.65 -5.25 8.35
N GLU A 347 18.28 -5.40 9.53
CA GLU A 347 19.29 -6.43 9.75
C GLU A 347 18.68 -7.84 9.67
N VAL A 348 17.45 -8.04 10.16
CA VAL A 348 16.74 -9.31 9.99
C VAL A 348 16.58 -9.64 8.50
N VAL A 349 16.16 -8.68 7.68
CA VAL A 349 16.01 -8.90 6.23
C VAL A 349 17.32 -9.26 5.53
N ARG A 350 18.43 -8.65 5.93
CA ARG A 350 19.75 -8.91 5.31
C ARG A 350 20.39 -10.21 5.75
N HIS A 351 20.23 -10.60 7.01
CA HIS A 351 21.02 -11.66 7.61
C HIS A 351 20.24 -12.94 7.88
N LYS A 352 18.90 -12.89 7.92
CA LYS A 352 18.11 -14.09 8.19
C LYS A 352 18.18 -15.08 7.04
N ALA A 353 18.53 -16.31 7.37
CA ALA A 353 18.52 -17.46 6.49
C ALA A 353 17.50 -18.50 6.99
N PRO A 354 16.74 -19.15 6.09
CA PRO A 354 16.66 -18.95 4.65
C PRO A 354 15.97 -17.64 4.25
N ALA A 355 16.24 -17.15 3.04
CA ALA A 355 15.75 -15.87 2.52
C ALA A 355 14.21 -15.75 2.58
N ALA A 356 13.50 -16.85 2.39
CA ALA A 356 12.04 -16.88 2.51
C ALA A 356 11.56 -16.50 3.92
N TRP A 357 12.31 -16.87 4.96
CA TRP A 357 11.99 -16.52 6.35
C TRP A 357 12.38 -15.08 6.70
N ALA A 358 13.33 -14.49 5.97
CA ALA A 358 13.64 -13.06 6.11
C ALA A 358 12.45 -12.19 5.66
N LEU A 359 11.78 -12.62 4.57
CA LEU A 359 10.61 -11.93 4.01
C LEU A 359 9.28 -12.28 4.71
N ASP A 360 9.29 -13.28 5.58
CA ASP A 360 8.13 -13.68 6.38
C ASP A 360 8.24 -13.19 7.82
N GLU A 361 7.56 -12.10 8.14
CA GLU A 361 7.54 -11.54 9.49
C GLU A 361 7.00 -12.48 10.55
N ASP A 362 6.22 -13.50 10.20
CA ASP A 362 5.81 -14.51 11.19
C ASP A 362 6.96 -15.34 11.70
N HIS A 363 7.95 -15.58 10.85
CA HIS A 363 9.10 -16.42 11.17
C HIS A 363 10.13 -15.70 12.07
N TRP A 364 9.87 -14.45 12.46
CA TRP A 364 10.74 -13.73 13.39
C TRP A 364 10.03 -12.76 14.36
N LEU A 365 8.77 -12.40 14.11
CA LEU A 365 7.91 -11.66 15.06
C LEU A 365 6.80 -12.53 15.64
N GLY A 366 6.44 -13.64 15.00
CA GLY A 366 5.19 -14.33 15.26
C GLY A 366 3.96 -13.43 15.03
N SER A 367 2.80 -13.93 15.45
CA SER A 367 1.52 -13.22 15.33
C SER A 367 1.04 -12.68 16.67
N SER A 368 0.61 -11.41 16.73
CA SER A 368 -0.13 -10.83 17.84
C SER A 368 -1.61 -10.66 17.50
N TYR A 369 -2.48 -10.87 18.49
CA TYR A 369 -3.91 -10.58 18.38
C TYR A 369 -4.18 -9.17 18.89
N THR A 370 -4.25 -8.15 18.01
CA THR A 370 -4.98 -6.84 18.11
C THR A 370 -4.31 -5.72 17.28
N PRO A 371 -5.06 -4.69 16.85
CA PRO A 371 -5.72 -4.61 15.53
C PRO A 371 -4.80 -4.79 14.31
N ASP A 372 -3.48 -4.75 14.50
CA ASP A 372 -2.47 -5.06 13.49
C ASP A 372 -1.71 -6.31 13.93
N ARG A 373 -1.40 -7.21 13.00
CA ARG A 373 -0.86 -8.53 13.33
C ARG A 373 0.50 -8.50 14.03
N HIS A 374 1.26 -7.42 13.85
CA HIS A 374 2.56 -7.25 14.47
C HIS A 374 2.53 -6.02 15.39
N ASP A 375 2.99 -6.24 16.61
CA ASP A 375 3.07 -5.27 17.70
C ASP A 375 4.33 -4.39 17.64
N ARG A 376 5.23 -4.64 16.67
CA ARG A 376 6.47 -3.87 16.42
C ARG A 376 6.42 -3.18 15.05
N PRO A 377 5.62 -2.12 14.90
CA PRO A 377 5.43 -1.45 13.60
C PRO A 377 6.73 -0.89 13.03
N GLU A 378 7.64 -0.38 13.87
CA GLU A 378 8.92 0.16 13.41
C GLU A 378 9.82 -0.91 12.81
N ALA A 379 9.90 -2.10 13.43
CA ALA A 379 10.67 -3.22 12.91
C ALA A 379 10.12 -3.70 11.55
N VAL A 380 8.79 -3.85 11.43
CA VAL A 380 8.16 -4.25 10.16
C VAL A 380 8.39 -3.21 9.07
N LEU A 381 8.22 -1.92 9.37
CA LEU A 381 8.42 -0.86 8.38
C LEU A 381 9.89 -0.74 7.95
N ALA A 382 10.84 -0.97 8.86
CA ALA A 382 12.27 -1.01 8.55
C ALA A 382 12.63 -2.25 7.72
N ALA A 383 12.13 -3.43 8.08
CA ALA A 383 12.30 -4.66 7.31
C ALA A 383 11.76 -4.50 5.88
N ARG A 384 10.52 -4.00 5.74
CA ARG A 384 9.91 -3.79 4.42
C ARG A 384 10.69 -2.79 3.58
N ALA A 385 11.14 -1.68 4.18
CA ALA A 385 11.97 -0.70 3.50
C ALA A 385 13.28 -1.28 2.98
N GLU A 386 13.93 -2.13 3.78
CA GLU A 386 15.18 -2.78 3.40
C GLU A 386 14.98 -3.79 2.26
N ALA A 387 13.94 -4.62 2.36
CA ALA A 387 13.59 -5.55 1.30
C ALA A 387 13.22 -4.83 0.00
N ASP A 388 12.44 -3.75 0.07
CA ASP A 388 12.13 -2.89 -1.09
C ASP A 388 13.41 -2.39 -1.75
N GLN A 389 14.37 -1.89 -0.96
CA GLN A 389 15.63 -1.36 -1.47
C GLN A 389 16.48 -2.43 -2.15
N LEU A 390 16.64 -3.60 -1.52
CA LEU A 390 17.41 -4.71 -2.07
C LEU A 390 16.79 -5.24 -3.37
N LEU A 391 15.47 -5.43 -3.38
CA LEU A 391 14.73 -5.94 -4.53
C LEU A 391 14.70 -4.94 -5.70
N ASP A 392 14.49 -3.65 -5.42
CA ASP A 392 14.51 -2.60 -6.46
C ASP A 392 15.91 -2.49 -7.09
N ALA A 393 16.97 -2.52 -6.27
CA ALA A 393 18.35 -2.46 -6.75
C ALA A 393 18.76 -3.67 -7.61
N ALA A 394 18.35 -4.89 -7.21
CA ALA A 394 18.76 -6.12 -7.90
C ALA A 394 17.85 -6.50 -9.07
N LEU A 395 16.53 -6.35 -8.92
CA LEU A 395 15.55 -6.89 -9.87
C LEU A 395 14.91 -5.80 -10.74
N GLY A 396 14.89 -4.56 -10.27
CA GLY A 396 14.26 -3.42 -10.93
C GLY A 396 12.80 -3.69 -11.29
N ARG A 397 12.39 -3.29 -12.49
CA ARG A 397 11.00 -3.43 -12.99
C ARG A 397 10.79 -4.59 -13.96
N ASN A 398 11.74 -5.54 -14.06
CA ASN A 398 11.66 -6.64 -15.02
C ASN A 398 10.89 -7.84 -14.45
N PRO A 399 9.68 -8.18 -14.93
CA PRO A 399 8.92 -9.30 -14.37
C PRO A 399 9.64 -10.65 -14.46
N GLU A 400 10.57 -10.82 -15.39
CA GLU A 400 11.32 -12.06 -15.56
C GLU A 400 12.36 -12.29 -14.46
N THR A 401 13.08 -11.25 -14.03
CA THR A 401 14.05 -11.37 -12.92
C THR A 401 13.33 -11.65 -11.61
N TRP A 402 12.18 -11.00 -11.40
CA TRP A 402 11.29 -11.30 -10.27
C TRP A 402 10.76 -12.72 -10.31
N TRP A 403 10.38 -13.23 -11.48
CA TRP A 403 9.93 -14.62 -11.62
C TRP A 403 11.03 -15.63 -11.30
N ARG A 404 12.27 -15.39 -11.74
CA ARG A 404 13.43 -16.22 -11.38
C ARG A 404 13.68 -16.22 -9.88
N ALA A 405 13.67 -15.06 -9.25
CA ALA A 405 13.78 -14.95 -7.80
C ALA A 405 12.68 -15.75 -7.09
N ALA A 406 11.43 -15.66 -7.57
CA ALA A 406 10.30 -16.39 -7.00
C ALA A 406 10.43 -17.92 -7.12
N ARG A 407 11.04 -18.42 -8.20
CA ARG A 407 11.28 -19.86 -8.38
C ARG A 407 12.43 -20.41 -7.54
N LEU A 408 13.44 -19.59 -7.24
CA LEU A 408 14.58 -19.98 -6.41
C LEU A 408 14.26 -19.86 -4.91
N LEU A 409 13.47 -18.85 -4.52
CA LEU A 409 13.19 -18.52 -3.13
C LEU A 409 12.72 -19.70 -2.25
N PRO A 410 11.84 -20.62 -2.69
CA PRO A 410 11.36 -21.72 -1.86
C PRO A 410 12.48 -22.54 -1.23
N ASP A 411 13.51 -22.88 -2.01
CA ASP A 411 14.57 -23.82 -1.64
C ASP A 411 15.93 -23.13 -1.42
N PHE A 412 15.98 -21.80 -1.50
CA PHE A 412 17.23 -21.06 -1.33
C PHE A 412 17.64 -21.00 0.15
N PRO A 413 18.78 -21.62 0.54
CA PRO A 413 19.14 -21.76 1.95
C PRO A 413 19.78 -20.49 2.54
N GLY A 414 20.33 -19.62 1.69
CA GLY A 414 21.05 -18.42 2.10
C GLY A 414 20.14 -17.24 2.43
N SER A 415 20.75 -16.08 2.60
CA SER A 415 20.10 -14.80 2.87
C SER A 415 19.48 -14.17 1.62
N LEU A 416 18.64 -13.14 1.81
CA LEU A 416 18.05 -12.40 0.69
C LEU A 416 19.11 -11.75 -0.23
N PRO A 417 20.17 -11.08 0.26
CA PRO A 417 21.23 -10.58 -0.61
C PRO A 417 21.91 -11.66 -1.47
N GLU A 418 22.17 -12.84 -0.91
CA GLU A 418 22.78 -13.96 -1.64
C GLU A 418 21.85 -14.52 -2.73
N LEU A 419 20.55 -14.59 -2.45
CA LEU A 419 19.54 -14.96 -3.46
C LEU A 419 19.56 -13.97 -4.63
N LEU A 420 19.59 -12.68 -4.33
CA LEU A 420 19.55 -11.63 -5.33
C LEU A 420 20.81 -11.61 -6.20
N ALA A 421 21.99 -11.78 -5.59
CA ALA A 421 23.25 -11.95 -6.33
C ALA A 421 23.19 -13.16 -7.29
N THR A 422 22.67 -14.29 -6.83
CA THR A 422 22.48 -15.50 -7.66
C THR A 422 21.57 -15.23 -8.87
N VAL A 423 20.50 -14.46 -8.67
CA VAL A 423 19.55 -14.12 -9.75
C VAL A 423 20.18 -13.18 -10.77
N THR A 424 21.00 -12.22 -10.34
CA THR A 424 21.62 -11.23 -11.24
C THR A 424 22.85 -11.80 -11.96
N GLU A 425 23.74 -12.52 -11.29
CA GLU A 425 24.93 -13.12 -11.91
C GLU A 425 24.59 -14.19 -12.96
N GLY A 426 23.47 -14.91 -12.76
CA GLY A 426 22.93 -15.84 -13.75
C GLY A 426 22.48 -15.21 -15.08
N THR A 427 22.54 -13.88 -15.25
CA THR A 427 22.23 -13.19 -16.51
C THR A 427 23.44 -12.95 -17.42
N ASP A 428 24.68 -13.03 -16.91
CA ASP A 428 25.89 -12.71 -17.70
C ASP A 428 26.53 -13.89 -18.45
N VAL A 429 26.13 -15.15 -18.15
CA VAL A 429 26.73 -16.34 -18.79
C VAL A 429 26.09 -16.67 -20.17
N GLY A 430 25.27 -15.78 -20.73
CA GLY A 430 24.54 -16.00 -21.99
C GLY A 430 24.94 -15.10 -23.17
N ARG A 431 25.98 -14.27 -23.04
CA ARG A 431 26.50 -13.42 -24.13
C ARG A 431 28.03 -13.44 -24.13
N GLY A 432 28.58 -14.56 -24.59
CA GLY A 432 29.98 -14.72 -24.97
C GLY A 432 30.06 -15.36 -26.34
#